data_AF-A0A7W8YY05-F1
#
_entry.id   AF-A0A7W8YY05-F1
#
_cell.length_a   1.000
_cell.length_b   1.000
_cell.length_c   1.000
_cell.angle_alpha   90.00
_cell.angle_beta   90.00
_cell.angle_gamma   90.00
#
_symmetry.space_group_name_H-M   'P 1'
#
loop_
_entity.id
_entity.type
_entity.pdbx_description
1 polymer ?
#
loop_
_entity_poly.entity_id
_entity_poly.type
_entity_poly.pdbx_seq_one_letter_code
_entity_poly.pdbx_strand_id
1 'polypeptide(L)' 'MKNLELKNFGVQEMNTAEMSTIEGGGILGDLVSGLTKEVIDITTNFVKSTVSFIGSTLGTIFGSL' A
#
# COMPACT_ATOMS: atom_id res chain seq x y z
N MET A 1 -22.38 -29.60 5.85
CA MET A 1 -21.75 -30.34 4.72
C MET A 1 -20.51 -31.02 5.26
N LYS A 2 -20.23 -32.27 4.85
CA LYS A 2 -18.96 -32.93 5.21
C LYS A 2 -17.83 -32.26 4.40
N ASN A 3 -16.63 -32.13 4.96
CA ASN A 3 -15.50 -31.49 4.28
C ASN A 3 -15.23 -32.16 2.92
N LEU A 4 -14.96 -31.35 1.90
CA LEU A 4 -14.64 -31.82 0.56
C LEU A 4 -13.14 -32.17 0.51
N GLU A 5 -12.80 -33.45 0.54
CA GLU A 5 -11.41 -33.91 0.45
C GLU A 5 -10.98 -34.00 -1.02
N LEU A 6 -10.19 -33.03 -1.47
CA LEU A 6 -9.77 -32.89 -2.88
C LEU A 6 -8.73 -33.94 -3.31
N LYS A 7 -8.04 -34.58 -2.36
CA LYS A 7 -7.00 -35.59 -2.59
C LYS A 7 -7.46 -36.79 -3.44
N ASN A 8 -8.73 -37.17 -3.34
CA ASN A 8 -9.29 -38.29 -4.10
C ASN A 8 -9.63 -37.95 -5.56
N PHE A 9 -9.50 -36.67 -5.95
CA PHE A 9 -9.82 -36.20 -7.30
C PHE A 9 -8.57 -35.96 -8.16
N GLY A 10 -7.37 -36.30 -7.67
CA GLY A 10 -6.12 -36.10 -8.41
C GLY A 10 -5.81 -34.63 -8.71
N VAL A 11 -6.47 -33.70 -8.04
CA VAL A 11 -6.23 -32.26 -8.18
C VAL A 11 -5.20 -31.82 -7.16
N GLN A 12 -4.31 -30.92 -7.58
CA GLN A 12 -3.35 -30.30 -6.69
C GLN A 12 -4.06 -29.22 -5.86
N GLU A 13 -3.91 -29.28 -4.54
CA GLU A 13 -4.36 -28.22 -3.64
C GLU A 13 -3.50 -26.97 -3.89
N MET A 14 -4.18 -25.87 -4.22
CA MET A 14 -3.54 -24.59 -4.52
C MET A 14 -2.85 -24.03 -3.29
N ASN A 15 -1.61 -23.59 -3.44
CA ASN A 15 -0.88 -22.95 -2.34
C ASN A 15 -1.22 -21.45 -2.24
N THR A 16 -0.83 -20.81 -1.13
CA THR A 16 -1.13 -19.40 -0.86
C THR A 16 -0.57 -18.44 -1.92
N ALA A 17 0.60 -18.75 -2.50
CA ALA A 17 1.22 -17.91 -3.53
C ALA A 17 0.50 -18.03 -4.88
N GLU A 18 0.01 -19.22 -5.22
CA GLU A 18 -0.85 -19.43 -6.39
C GLU A 18 -2.21 -18.72 -6.20
N MET A 19 -2.76 -18.80 -4.99
CA MET A 19 -4.01 -18.11 -4.62
C MET A 19 -3.90 -16.58 -4.74
N SER A 20 -2.76 -15.98 -4.35
CA SER A 20 -2.56 -14.52 -4.45
C SER A 20 -2.44 -14.01 -5.89
N THR A 21 -2.13 -14.90 -6.86
CA THR A 21 -2.13 -14.54 -8.29
C THR A 21 -3.54 -14.52 -8.89
N ILE A 22 -4.46 -15.34 -8.38
CA ILE A 22 -5.86 -15.37 -8.84
C ILE A 22 -6.61 -14.11 -8.39
N GLU A 23 -6.28 -13.56 -7.23
CA GLU A 23 -6.86 -12.32 -6.71
C GLU A 23 -6.33 -11.05 -7.43
N GLY A 24 -5.62 -11.22 -8.55
CA GLY A 24 -5.39 -10.15 -9.52
C GLY A 24 -4.11 -9.34 -9.34
N GLY A 25 -3.17 -9.81 -8.51
CA GLY A 25 -1.92 -9.08 -8.28
C GLY A 25 -0.68 -9.95 -8.29
N GLY A 26 -0.68 -11.04 -7.53
CA GLY A 26 0.57 -11.74 -7.21
C GLY A 26 1.67 -10.77 -6.76
N ILE A 27 2.92 -11.20 -6.94
CA ILE A 27 4.10 -10.42 -6.53
C ILE A 27 4.18 -9.06 -7.26
N LEU A 28 3.75 -8.99 -8.53
CA LEU A 28 3.83 -7.75 -9.31
C LEU A 28 2.77 -6.72 -8.88
N GLY A 29 1.56 -7.17 -8.54
CA GLY A 29 0.52 -6.31 -7.97
C GLY A 29 0.90 -5.81 -6.58
N ASP A 30 1.51 -6.66 -5.76
CA ASP A 30 2.05 -6.25 -4.46
C ASP A 30 3.15 -5.19 -4.62
N LEU A 31 4.06 -5.36 -5.57
CA LEU A 31 5.10 -4.38 -5.87
C LEU A 31 4.53 -3.04 -6.32
N VAL A 32 3.59 -3.04 -7.26
CA VAL A 32 2.96 -1.80 -7.76
C VAL A 32 2.15 -1.11 -6.68
N SER A 33 1.40 -1.87 -5.88
CA SER A 33 0.63 -1.31 -4.76
C SER A 33 1.53 -0.75 -3.65
N GLY A 34 2.66 -1.39 -3.37
CA GLY A 34 3.69 -0.89 -2.44
C GLY A 34 4.31 0.41 -2.94
N LEU A 35 4.74 0.45 -4.21
CA LEU A 35 5.35 1.63 -4.81
C LEU A 35 4.37 2.82 -4.85
N THR A 36 3.11 2.58 -5.22
CA THR A 36 2.09 3.64 -5.26
C THR A 36 1.80 4.20 -3.87
N LYS A 37 1.72 3.35 -2.84
CA LYS A 37 1.60 3.81 -1.44
C LYS A 37 2.78 4.68 -1.02
N GLU A 38 4.00 4.25 -1.33
CA GLU A 38 5.21 5.00 -0.97
C GLU A 38 5.27 6.37 -1.66
N VAL A 39 4.91 6.44 -2.94
CA VAL A 39 4.80 7.72 -3.68
C VAL A 39 3.76 8.65 -3.05
N ILE A 40 2.60 8.10 -2.64
CA ILE A 40 1.55 8.87 -1.96
C ILE A 40 2.05 9.41 -0.62
N ASP A 41 2.75 8.60 0.16
CA ASP A 41 3.28 8.98 1.47
C ASP A 41 4.35 10.07 1.35
N ILE A 42 5.29 9.91 0.41
CA ILE A 42 6.32 10.93 0.11
C ILE A 42 5.66 12.24 -0.28
N THR A 43 4.68 12.20 -1.20
CA THR A 43 3.98 13.39 -1.68
C THR A 43 3.24 14.09 -0.53
N THR A 44 2.54 13.31 0.30
CA THR A 44 1.80 13.82 1.46
C THR A 44 2.73 14.49 2.46
N ASN A 45 3.88 13.87 2.75
CA ASN A 45 4.86 14.41 3.70
C ASN A 45 5.54 15.67 3.16
N PHE A 46 5.84 15.73 1.87
CA PHE A 46 6.38 16.92 1.21
C PHE A 46 5.41 18.11 1.31
N VAL A 47 4.12 17.89 1.01
CA VAL A 47 3.09 18.93 1.14
C VAL A 47 2.96 19.41 2.58
N LYS A 48 2.87 18.50 3.55
CA LYS A 48 2.80 18.85 4.99
C LYS A 48 4.00 19.70 5.42
N SER A 49 5.20 19.30 5.02
CA SER A 49 6.44 20.01 5.36
C SER A 49 6.45 21.42 4.75
N THR A 50 6.02 21.55 3.50
CA THR A 50 5.93 22.84 2.80
C THR A 50 4.93 23.78 3.49
N VAL A 51 3.73 23.29 3.82
CA VAL A 51 2.72 24.07 4.53
C VAL A 51 3.22 24.48 5.92
N SER A 52 3.88 23.57 6.65
CA SER A 52 4.46 23.87 7.97
C SER A 52 5.56 24.93 7.89
N PHE A 53 6.43 24.86 6.88
CA PHE A 53 7.47 25.84 6.65
C PHE A 53 6.88 27.23 6.35
N ILE A 54 5.88 27.30 5.47
CA ILE A 54 5.16 28.55 5.17
C ILE A 54 4.53 29.10 6.45
N GLY A 55 3.79 28.29 7.20
CA GLY A 55 3.16 28.70 8.45
C GLY A 55 4.16 29.25 9.47
N SER A 56 5.31 28.59 9.62
CA SER A 56 6.38 29.05 10.52
C SER A 56 7.02 30.36 10.05
N THR A 57 7.21 30.51 8.74
CA THR A 57 7.76 31.74 8.14
C THR A 57 6.81 32.92 8.37
N LEU A 58 5.52 32.74 8.08
CA LEU A 58 4.51 33.77 8.31
C LEU A 58 4.37 34.09 9.80
N GLY A 59 4.35 33.08 10.66
CA GLY A 59 4.32 33.26 12.11
C GLY A 59 5.54 34.04 12.63
N THR A 60 6.72 33.82 12.05
CA THR A 60 7.92 34.60 12.37
C THR A 60 7.77 36.05 11.92
N ILE A 61 7.38 36.29 10.67
CA ILE A 61 7.23 37.64 10.11
C ILE A 61 6.19 38.44 10.90
N PHE A 62 4.98 37.90 11.06
CA PHE A 62 3.87 38.61 11.67
C PHE A 62 3.85 38.54 13.19
N GLY A 63 4.48 37.55 13.80
CA GLY A 63 4.66 37.48 15.26
C GLY A 63 5.83 38.33 15.78
N SER A 64 6.69 38.81 14.88
CA SER A 64 7.81 39.73 15.20
C SER A 64 7.50 41.22 15.00
N LEU A 65 6.31 41.54 14.49
CA LEU A 65 5.75 42.89 14.35
C LEU A 65 4.91 43.25 15.58
#